data_AF-A0A842MN45-F1
#
_entry.id   AF-A0A842MN45-F1
#
_cell.length_a   1.000
_cell.length_b   1.000
_cell.length_c   1.000
_cell.angle_alpha   90.00
_cell.angle_beta   90.00
_cell.angle_gamma   90.00
#
_symmetry.space_group_name_H-M   'P 1'
#
loop_
_entity.id
_entity.type
_entity.pdbx_description
1 polymer ?
#
loop_
_entity_poly.entity_id
_entity_poly.type
_entity_poly.pdbx_seq_one_letter_code
_entity_poly.pdbx_strand_id
1 'polypeptide(L)'
;VVLYYWSGHGSGFGHILDLYNFEASTQIIISDGCNSGEIITGPDNKLARDGRVILTACRADEGAVGCGWLDPTGVFTYFLIQALYSNCTGADVNKDGLISAEEAFYYAAPRVPEFLKNLNIPDDWKQQHPQIYDYDDKEEVPLTKCRSCEIKTELENTNNTNMTFIYFKNP
;
A
#
# COMPACT_ATOMS: atom_id res chain seq x y z
N VAL A 1 -7.15 6.79 12.27
CA VAL A 1 -6.74 6.22 10.97
C VAL A 1 -7.30 4.82 10.86
N VAL A 2 -8.06 4.53 9.79
CA VAL A 2 -8.46 3.16 9.43
C VAL A 2 -7.60 2.74 8.25
N LEU A 3 -6.92 1.59 8.35
CA LEU A 3 -6.17 0.99 7.26
C LEU A 3 -6.98 -0.15 6.66
N TYR A 4 -7.29 -0.05 5.37
CA TYR A 4 -7.85 -1.14 4.59
C TYR A 4 -6.80 -1.64 3.61
N TYR A 5 -6.55 -2.95 3.61
CA TYR A 5 -5.65 -3.61 2.66
C TYR A 5 -6.43 -4.72 1.93
N TRP A 6 -6.38 -4.68 0.61
CA TRP A 6 -6.94 -5.74 -0.23
C TRP A 6 -5.91 -6.20 -1.26
N SER A 7 -5.81 -7.51 -1.44
CA SER A 7 -5.03 -8.13 -2.51
C SER A 7 -5.78 -9.33 -3.10
N GLY A 8 -5.86 -9.39 -4.43
CA GLY A 8 -6.58 -10.45 -5.13
C GLY A 8 -6.65 -10.28 -6.66
N HIS A 9 -7.15 -11.32 -7.33
CA HIS A 9 -7.44 -11.29 -8.77
C HIS A 9 -8.85 -10.72 -9.04
N GLY A 10 -8.94 -9.59 -9.73
CA GLY A 10 -10.20 -9.00 -10.21
C GLY A 10 -10.29 -7.48 -10.02
N SER A 11 -11.22 -6.82 -10.70
CA SER A 11 -11.54 -5.40 -10.47
C SER A 11 -12.13 -5.23 -9.07
N GLY A 12 -11.46 -4.47 -8.20
CA GLY A 12 -11.71 -4.40 -6.74
C GLY A 12 -13.11 -3.97 -6.26
N PHE A 13 -14.07 -3.71 -7.14
CA PHE A 13 -15.37 -3.10 -6.80
C PHE A 13 -16.29 -3.95 -5.91
N GLY A 14 -16.22 -5.29 -5.98
CA GLY A 14 -17.16 -6.16 -5.26
C GLY A 14 -17.08 -6.08 -3.73
N HIS A 15 -15.94 -5.68 -3.17
CA HIS A 15 -15.68 -5.65 -1.72
C HIS A 15 -15.52 -4.23 -1.14
N ILE A 16 -15.68 -3.20 -1.98
CA ILE A 16 -15.46 -1.79 -1.62
C ILE A 16 -16.68 -1.13 -0.97
N LEU A 17 -17.86 -1.74 -1.07
CA LEU A 17 -19.13 -1.14 -0.59
C LEU A 17 -19.14 -0.83 0.92
N ASP A 18 -18.41 -1.59 1.73
CA ASP A 18 -18.34 -1.37 3.17
C ASP A 18 -17.45 -0.17 3.57
N LEU A 19 -16.53 0.25 2.68
CA LEU A 19 -15.65 1.40 2.92
C LEU A 19 -16.37 2.73 2.80
N TYR A 20 -17.58 2.79 2.22
CA TYR A 20 -18.34 4.05 2.13
C TYR A 20 -18.85 4.54 3.49
N ASN A 21 -19.07 3.62 4.43
CA ASN A 21 -19.80 3.90 5.68
C ASN A 21 -18.89 4.03 6.90
N PHE A 22 -17.56 3.95 6.74
CA PHE A 22 -16.64 4.19 7.84
C PHE A 22 -16.50 5.69 8.11
N GLU A 23 -16.83 6.12 9.34
CA GLU A 23 -16.69 7.50 9.83
C GLU A 23 -15.36 7.69 10.57
N ALA A 24 -14.24 7.54 9.87
CA ALA A 24 -12.94 7.99 10.36
C ALA A 24 -12.52 9.28 9.64
N SER A 25 -11.96 10.24 10.38
CA SER A 25 -11.46 11.53 9.85
C SER A 25 -10.35 11.35 8.82
N THR A 26 -9.59 10.25 8.92
CA THR A 26 -8.52 9.88 8.00
C THR A 26 -8.57 8.37 7.76
N GLN A 27 -8.59 7.97 6.48
CA GLN A 27 -8.61 6.57 6.05
C GLN A 27 -7.50 6.33 5.03
N ILE A 28 -6.79 5.23 5.19
CA ILE A 28 -5.76 4.77 4.25
C ILE A 28 -6.29 3.50 3.60
N ILE A 29 -6.35 3.50 2.28
CA ILE A 29 -6.84 2.39 1.47
C ILE A 29 -5.70 1.92 0.59
N ILE A 30 -5.26 0.68 0.76
CA ILE A 30 -4.22 0.05 -0.05
C ILE A 30 -4.87 -1.06 -0.87
N SER A 31 -4.77 -0.97 -2.19
CA SER A 31 -5.35 -1.95 -3.12
C SER A 31 -4.28 -2.53 -4.04
N ASP A 32 -3.93 -3.80 -3.82
CA ASP A 32 -2.97 -4.54 -4.63
C ASP A 32 -3.64 -5.61 -5.50
N GLY A 33 -4.07 -5.20 -6.68
CA GLY A 33 -4.68 -6.07 -7.68
C GLY A 33 -4.68 -5.43 -9.06
N CYS A 34 -4.97 -6.23 -10.09
CA CYS A 34 -5.11 -5.73 -11.46
C CYS A 34 -6.18 -4.64 -11.53
N ASN A 35 -5.95 -3.64 -12.38
CA ASN A 35 -6.87 -2.52 -12.58
C ASN A 35 -7.17 -1.72 -11.30
N SER A 36 -6.36 -1.86 -10.24
CA SER A 36 -6.62 -1.23 -8.93
C SER A 36 -6.71 0.29 -9.00
N GLY A 37 -6.08 0.93 -10.00
CA GLY A 37 -6.24 2.36 -10.28
C GLY A 37 -7.67 2.80 -10.63
N GLU A 38 -8.57 1.88 -10.99
CA GLU A 38 -10.00 2.18 -11.18
C GLU A 38 -10.66 2.68 -9.89
N ILE A 39 -10.11 2.36 -8.71
CA ILE A 39 -10.59 2.89 -7.43
C ILE A 39 -10.48 4.42 -7.38
N ILE A 40 -9.45 4.96 -8.03
CA ILE A 40 -9.17 6.41 -8.07
C ILE A 40 -9.88 7.05 -9.27
N THR A 41 -9.81 6.39 -10.44
CA THR A 41 -10.14 7.01 -11.75
C THR A 41 -11.42 6.48 -12.40
N GLY A 42 -12.01 5.42 -11.85
CA GLY A 42 -13.17 4.76 -12.42
C GLY A 42 -14.44 5.62 -12.38
N PRO A 43 -15.46 5.27 -13.17
CA PRO A 43 -16.72 6.01 -13.23
C PRO A 43 -17.49 6.03 -11.89
N ASP A 44 -17.19 5.07 -11.01
CA ASP A 44 -17.77 4.93 -9.67
C ASP A 44 -16.78 5.30 -8.55
N ASN A 45 -15.81 6.22 -8.79
CA ASN A 45 -14.73 6.61 -7.86
C ASN A 45 -15.17 7.35 -6.58
N LYS A 46 -16.28 6.94 -5.97
CA LYS A 46 -16.78 7.47 -4.70
C LYS A 46 -15.80 7.31 -3.53
N LEU A 47 -14.73 6.53 -3.70
CA LEU A 47 -13.70 6.37 -2.69
C LEU A 47 -12.70 7.54 -2.67
N ALA A 48 -12.40 8.16 -3.80
CA ALA A 48 -11.47 9.28 -3.92
C ALA A 48 -12.17 10.57 -3.47
N ARG A 49 -12.23 10.78 -2.15
CA ARG A 49 -12.91 11.91 -1.50
C ARG A 49 -12.15 12.37 -0.26
N ASP A 50 -12.63 13.43 0.35
CA ASP A 50 -12.08 14.06 1.55
C ASP A 50 -11.74 13.05 2.66
N GLY A 51 -10.60 13.29 3.32
CA GLY A 51 -10.12 12.49 4.46
C GLY A 51 -9.55 11.12 4.08
N ARG A 52 -9.07 10.95 2.84
CA ARG A 52 -8.58 9.66 2.34
C ARG A 52 -7.25 9.75 1.61
N VAL A 53 -6.43 8.75 1.87
CA VAL A 53 -5.24 8.40 1.10
C VAL A 53 -5.48 7.03 0.49
N ILE A 54 -5.35 6.91 -0.83
CA ILE A 54 -5.56 5.65 -1.56
C ILE A 54 -4.29 5.32 -2.33
N LEU A 55 -3.74 4.15 -2.07
CA LEU A 55 -2.56 3.61 -2.74
C LEU A 55 -2.98 2.41 -3.59
N THR A 56 -2.68 2.43 -4.88
CA THR A 56 -3.02 1.33 -5.80
C THR A 56 -1.76 0.77 -6.44
N ALA A 57 -1.75 -0.54 -6.68
CA ALA A 57 -0.60 -1.23 -7.23
C ALA A 57 -0.32 -0.90 -8.70
N CYS A 58 -1.32 -0.46 -9.46
CA CYS A 58 -1.21 -0.17 -10.88
C CYS A 58 -2.24 0.88 -11.33
N ARG A 59 -2.15 1.29 -12.61
CA ARG A 59 -3.21 2.08 -13.27
C ARG A 59 -4.46 1.23 -13.53
N ALA A 60 -5.54 1.91 -13.89
CA ALA A 60 -6.82 1.28 -14.23
C ALA A 60 -6.73 0.33 -15.43
N ASP A 61 -5.77 0.51 -16.33
CA ASP A 61 -5.57 -0.28 -17.56
C ASP A 61 -4.39 -1.26 -17.46
N GLU A 62 -3.85 -1.49 -16.26
CA GLU A 62 -2.65 -2.30 -16.03
C GLU A 62 -2.90 -3.52 -15.14
N GLY A 63 -2.10 -4.56 -15.34
CA GLY A 63 -2.05 -5.71 -14.44
C GLY A 63 -1.20 -5.43 -13.20
N ALA A 64 -1.55 -6.04 -12.07
CA ALA A 64 -0.66 -6.14 -10.92
C ALA A 64 0.05 -7.49 -10.95
N VAL A 65 1.38 -7.46 -10.81
CA VAL A 65 2.19 -8.67 -10.82
C VAL A 65 2.30 -9.23 -9.41
N GLY A 66 1.81 -10.45 -9.24
CA GLY A 66 2.22 -11.32 -8.13
C GLY A 66 3.50 -12.06 -8.50
N CYS A 67 4.45 -12.17 -7.58
CA CYS A 67 5.65 -12.95 -7.81
C CYS A 67 5.65 -14.10 -6.81
N GLY A 68 5.42 -15.34 -7.26
CA GLY A 68 5.26 -16.50 -6.37
C GLY A 68 6.47 -16.83 -5.46
N TRP A 69 7.60 -16.14 -5.67
CA TRP A 69 8.82 -16.24 -4.86
C TRP A 69 8.97 -15.08 -3.85
N LEU A 70 8.18 -14.00 -3.97
CA LEU A 70 8.19 -12.82 -3.09
C LEU A 70 7.16 -12.93 -1.94
N ASP A 71 6.92 -14.14 -1.41
CA ASP A 71 5.80 -14.42 -0.49
C ASP A 71 4.44 -14.26 -1.24
N PRO A 72 3.25 -14.53 -0.68
CA PRO A 72 1.98 -14.46 -1.43
C PRO A 72 1.53 -13.02 -1.75
N THR A 73 2.46 -12.06 -1.81
CA THR A 73 2.21 -10.62 -1.96
C THR A 73 2.49 -10.13 -3.39
N GLY A 74 1.82 -9.05 -3.80
CA GLY A 74 2.13 -8.36 -5.05
C GLY A 74 3.43 -7.57 -4.97
N VAL A 75 4.07 -7.31 -6.12
CA VAL A 75 5.33 -6.55 -6.18
C VAL A 75 5.19 -5.16 -5.53
N PHE A 76 4.02 -4.53 -5.67
CA PHE A 76 3.75 -3.25 -5.02
C PHE A 76 3.75 -3.37 -3.49
N THR A 77 2.97 -4.31 -2.94
CA THR A 77 2.95 -4.55 -1.49
C THR A 77 4.33 -4.90 -0.95
N TYR A 78 5.12 -5.69 -1.68
CA TYR A 78 6.49 -6.02 -1.28
C TYR A 78 7.34 -4.76 -1.02
N PHE A 79 7.35 -3.80 -1.97
CA PHE A 79 8.13 -2.57 -1.80
C PHE A 79 7.54 -1.61 -0.76
N LEU A 80 6.21 -1.61 -0.61
CA LEU A 80 5.55 -0.81 0.42
C LEU A 80 5.92 -1.32 1.82
N ILE A 81 5.89 -2.65 2.03
CA ILE A 81 6.38 -3.28 3.26
C ILE A 81 7.86 -2.97 3.47
N GLN A 82 8.69 -3.06 2.42
CA GLN A 82 10.11 -2.73 2.51
C GLN A 82 10.34 -1.28 2.98
N ALA A 83 9.52 -0.32 2.52
CA ALA A 83 9.58 1.06 2.98
C ALA A 83 9.37 1.13 4.50
N LEU A 84 8.30 0.49 5.01
CA LEU A 84 7.95 0.49 6.44
C LEU A 84 9.02 -0.16 7.34
N TYR A 85 9.78 -1.12 6.80
CA TYR A 85 10.87 -1.79 7.53
C TYR A 85 12.26 -1.17 7.31
N SER A 86 12.36 -0.08 6.55
CA SER A 86 13.65 0.54 6.20
C SER A 86 14.38 1.22 7.37
N ASN A 87 13.81 1.25 8.58
CA ASN A 87 14.34 1.96 9.76
C ASN A 87 14.74 3.41 9.42
N CYS A 88 13.80 4.18 8.84
CA CYS A 88 14.00 5.52 8.25
C CYS A 88 14.92 5.61 7.02
N THR A 89 15.59 4.53 6.60
CA THR A 89 16.62 4.65 5.56
C THR A 89 16.01 4.76 4.17
N GLY A 90 15.85 5.99 3.71
CA GLY A 90 15.41 6.33 2.35
C GLY A 90 13.90 6.32 2.14
N ALA A 91 13.10 5.92 3.14
CA ALA A 91 11.64 6.08 3.14
C ALA A 91 11.20 7.33 3.92
N ASP A 92 11.78 7.59 5.09
CA ASP A 92 11.57 8.83 5.87
C ASP A 92 12.37 9.97 5.20
N VAL A 93 11.72 10.66 4.26
CA VAL A 93 12.32 11.72 3.43
C VAL A 93 12.37 13.03 4.21
N ASN A 94 11.34 13.30 5.01
CA ASN A 94 11.22 14.55 5.76
C ASN A 94 11.99 14.53 7.10
N LYS A 95 12.44 13.35 7.55
CA LYS A 95 13.26 13.08 8.74
C LYS A 95 12.56 13.38 10.07
N ASP A 96 11.25 13.21 10.11
CA ASP A 96 10.46 13.37 11.34
C ASP A 96 10.45 12.10 12.22
N GLY A 97 11.06 11.01 11.75
CA GLY A 97 11.12 9.73 12.46
C GLY A 97 9.83 8.91 12.35
N LEU A 98 8.94 9.30 11.44
CA LEU A 98 7.77 8.55 11.01
C LEU A 98 7.98 8.12 9.55
N ILE A 99 7.20 7.13 9.13
CA ILE A 99 7.05 6.81 7.71
C ILE A 99 5.57 6.99 7.40
N SER A 100 5.25 7.93 6.52
CA SER A 100 3.89 8.20 6.07
C SER A 100 3.42 7.27 4.95
N ALA A 101 2.13 7.31 4.63
CA ALA A 101 1.56 6.60 3.48
C ALA A 101 2.14 7.13 2.16
N GLU A 102 2.35 8.44 2.09
CA GLU A 102 2.92 9.16 0.97
C GLU A 102 4.38 8.76 0.78
N GLU A 103 5.17 8.77 1.85
CA GLU A 103 6.57 8.35 1.85
C GLU A 103 6.74 6.87 1.47
N ALA A 104 5.91 5.98 2.04
CA ALA A 104 5.91 4.57 1.67
C ALA A 104 5.54 4.37 0.20
N PHE A 105 4.59 5.16 -0.32
CA PHE A 105 4.24 5.17 -1.74
C PHE A 105 5.40 5.66 -2.60
N TYR A 106 6.00 6.80 -2.30
CA TYR A 106 7.12 7.37 -3.08
C TYR A 106 8.38 6.50 -3.02
N TYR A 107 8.54 5.71 -1.96
CA TYR A 107 9.53 4.64 -1.93
C TYR A 107 9.17 3.51 -2.92
N ALA A 108 7.94 3.01 -2.89
CA ALA A 108 7.53 1.85 -3.67
C ALA A 108 7.36 2.14 -5.18
N ALA A 109 6.72 3.25 -5.51
CA ALA A 109 6.28 3.60 -6.87
C ALA A 109 7.37 3.53 -7.95
N PRO A 110 8.60 4.05 -7.76
CA PRO A 110 9.66 3.92 -8.77
C PRO A 110 10.29 2.53 -8.81
N ARG A 111 10.28 1.79 -7.70
CA ARG A 111 10.93 0.48 -7.57
C ARG A 111 10.14 -0.63 -8.26
N VAL A 112 8.81 -0.52 -8.29
CA VAL A 112 7.94 -1.50 -8.98
C VAL A 112 8.31 -1.66 -10.46
N PRO A 113 8.24 -0.61 -11.32
CA PRO A 113 8.57 -0.76 -12.74
C PRO A 113 10.05 -1.07 -12.96
N GLU A 114 10.95 -0.60 -12.09
CA GLU A 114 12.37 -0.97 -12.14
C GLU A 114 12.59 -2.46 -11.90
N PHE A 115 11.93 -3.03 -10.90
CA PHE A 115 12.00 -4.45 -10.58
C PHE A 115 11.46 -5.31 -11.73
N LEU A 116 10.29 -4.96 -12.26
CA LEU A 116 9.65 -5.72 -13.34
C LEU A 116 10.46 -5.73 -14.64
N LYS A 117 11.17 -4.63 -14.96
CA LYS A 117 12.08 -4.56 -16.13
C LYS A 117 13.14 -5.66 -16.11
N ASN A 118 13.57 -6.08 -14.91
CA ASN A 118 14.61 -7.08 -14.72
C ASN A 118 14.07 -8.51 -14.64
N LEU A 119 12.75 -8.71 -14.63
CA LEU A 119 12.14 -10.03 -14.61
C LEU A 119 12.03 -10.63 -16.01
N ASN A 120 12.16 -11.96 -16.08
CA ASN A 120 11.90 -12.73 -17.29
C ASN A 120 10.40 -13.05 -17.44
N ILE A 121 9.59 -12.00 -17.61
CA ILE A 121 8.14 -12.06 -17.84
C ILE A 121 7.78 -11.37 -19.17
N PRO A 122 6.59 -11.61 -19.75
CA PRO A 122 6.17 -10.92 -20.97
C PRO A 122 6.17 -9.39 -20.79
N ASP A 123 6.53 -8.65 -21.84
CA ASP A 123 6.69 -7.19 -21.75
C ASP A 123 5.40 -6.45 -21.36
N ASP A 124 4.24 -6.98 -21.74
CA ASP A 124 2.94 -6.44 -21.34
C ASP A 124 2.73 -6.49 -19.81
N TRP A 125 3.38 -7.43 -19.12
CA TRP A 125 3.33 -7.58 -17.66
C TRP A 125 4.41 -6.77 -16.95
N LYS A 126 5.32 -6.11 -17.68
CA LYS A 126 6.32 -5.21 -17.09
C LYS A 126 5.80 -3.80 -16.89
N GLN A 127 4.57 -3.54 -17.32
CA GLN A 127 3.88 -2.26 -17.17
C GLN A 127 3.03 -2.33 -15.90
N GLN A 128 3.59 -1.80 -14.81
CA GLN A 128 2.88 -1.63 -13.56
C GLN A 128 3.33 -0.31 -12.94
N HIS A 129 2.41 0.65 -12.88
CA HIS A 129 2.66 1.98 -12.35
C HIS A 129 1.73 2.23 -11.16
N PRO A 130 2.23 2.08 -9.91
CA PRO A 130 1.44 2.41 -8.73
C PRO A 130 0.88 3.82 -8.79
N GLN A 131 -0.34 4.02 -8.27
CA GLN A 131 -1.00 5.33 -8.20
C GLN A 131 -1.30 5.70 -6.76
N ILE A 132 -1.35 7.00 -6.49
CA ILE A 132 -1.78 7.57 -5.22
C ILE A 132 -2.91 8.57 -5.48
N TYR A 133 -3.95 8.51 -4.65
CA TYR A 133 -4.85 9.62 -4.41
C TYR A 133 -4.59 10.10 -2.99
N ASP A 134 -4.22 11.36 -2.88
CA ASP A 134 -4.04 12.05 -1.61
C ASP A 134 -4.96 13.26 -1.62
N TYR A 135 -5.92 13.27 -0.69
CA TYR A 135 -6.88 14.36 -0.60
C TYR A 135 -6.24 15.68 -0.13
N ASP A 136 -5.24 15.60 0.75
CA ASP A 136 -4.59 16.78 1.33
C ASP A 136 -3.08 16.71 1.13
N ASP A 137 -2.61 17.29 0.03
CA ASP A 137 -1.20 17.30 -0.39
C ASP A 137 -0.27 18.09 0.56
N LYS A 138 -0.80 18.65 1.66
CA LYS A 138 -0.04 19.40 2.66
C LYS A 138 0.19 18.61 3.95
N GLU A 139 -0.57 17.54 4.17
CA GLU A 139 -0.49 16.73 5.39
C GLU A 139 -0.18 15.27 5.05
N GLU A 140 0.96 14.78 5.53
CA GLU A 140 1.31 13.38 5.42
C GLU A 140 0.60 12.54 6.50
N VAL A 141 0.19 11.32 6.15
CA VAL A 141 -0.53 10.43 7.08
C VAL A 141 0.41 9.34 7.63
N PRO A 142 0.81 9.40 8.91
CA PRO A 142 1.77 8.44 9.47
C PRO A 142 1.25 7.01 9.45
N LEU A 143 2.05 6.08 8.91
CA LEU A 143 1.81 4.64 8.97
C LEU A 143 2.54 3.99 10.13
N THR A 144 3.84 4.28 10.30
CA THR A 144 4.63 3.69 11.38
C THR A 144 5.64 4.70 11.92
N LYS A 145 6.01 4.52 13.19
CA LYS A 145 7.24 5.12 13.70
C LYS A 145 8.42 4.41 13.08
N CYS A 146 9.46 5.14 12.75
CA CYS A 146 10.76 4.51 12.60
C CYS A 146 11.11 3.80 13.91
N ARG A 147 11.54 2.55 13.79
CA ARG A 147 12.19 1.90 14.91
C ARG A 147 13.56 2.56 15.03
N SER A 148 13.80 3.27 16.14
CA SER A 148 15.18 3.47 16.58
C SER A 148 15.82 2.08 16.64
N CYS A 149 17.09 1.97 16.26
CA CYS A 149 17.87 0.75 16.42
C CYS A 149 17.97 0.35 17.90
N GLU A 150 16.92 -0.22 18.48
CA GLU A 150 16.99 -1.10 19.63
C GLU A 150 16.33 -2.42 19.23
N ILE A 151 17.19 -3.36 18.79
CA ILE A 151 16.80 -4.75 18.60
C ILE A 151 16.47 -5.32 19.98
N LYS A 152 15.18 -5.50 20.27
CA LYS A 152 14.71 -6.46 21.27
C LYS A 152 13.82 -7.47 20.56
N THR A 153 14.36 -8.66 20.38
CA THR A 153 13.65 -9.83 19.85
C THR A 153 12.82 -10.46 20.97
N GLU A 154 11.51 -10.41 20.86
CA GLU A 154 10.61 -11.39 21.49
C GLU A 154 9.63 -11.91 20.45
N LEU A 155 9.60 -13.24 20.31
CA LEU A 155 8.75 -14.01 19.39
C LEU A 155 7.51 -14.45 20.17
N GLU A 156 6.32 -14.04 19.73
CA GLU A 156 5.08 -14.71 20.14
C GLU A 156 4.34 -15.28 18.93
N ASN A 157 4.22 -16.61 18.94
CA ASN A 157 3.39 -17.41 18.04
C ASN A 157 1.92 -17.28 18.45
N THR A 158 1.04 -16.89 17.53
CA THR A 158 -0.38 -17.26 17.64
C THR A 158 -0.95 -17.74 16.31
N ASN A 159 -1.67 -18.87 16.42
CA ASN A 159 -2.19 -19.67 15.32
C ASN A 159 -3.59 -19.18 14.87
N ASN A 160 -3.86 -19.32 13.56
CA ASN A 160 -5.18 -19.37 12.90
C ASN A 160 -6.01 -18.07 12.79
N THR A 161 -5.88 -17.36 11.66
CA THR A 161 -6.93 -17.08 10.64
C THR A 161 -6.41 -16.02 9.65
N ASN A 162 -6.66 -16.20 8.34
CA ASN A 162 -6.22 -15.29 7.27
C ASN A 162 -7.05 -14.00 7.22
N MET A 163 -6.83 -13.12 8.20
CA MET A 163 -7.19 -11.71 8.15
C MET A 163 -6.21 -10.94 9.04
N THR A 164 -5.31 -10.18 8.42
CA THR A 164 -4.35 -9.35 9.15
C THR A 164 -4.96 -7.97 9.37
N PHE A 165 -5.51 -7.73 10.56
CA PHE A 165 -5.78 -6.38 11.03
C PHE A 165 -4.50 -5.84 11.67
N ILE A 166 -3.82 -4.91 10.99
CA ILE A 166 -2.69 -4.18 11.58
C ILE A 166 -3.26 -3.08 12.47
N TYR A 167 -3.34 -3.34 13.77
CA TYR A 167 -3.64 -2.31 14.77
C TYR A 167 -2.35 -1.66 15.26
N PHE A 168 -2.17 -0.38 14.98
CA PHE A 168 -1.13 0.42 15.61
C PHE A 168 -1.58 0.79 17.03
N LYS A 169 -1.01 0.13 18.05
CA LYS A 169 -1.22 0.51 19.44
C LYS A 169 -0.33 1.73 19.74
N ASN A 170 -0.93 2.90 19.88
CA ASN A 170 -0.22 4.06 20.45
C ASN A 170 0.18 3.73 21.90
N PRO A 171 1.40 4.11 22.34
CA PRO A 171 1.74 4.13 23.76
C PRO A 171 0.90 5.15 24.52
#